data_AF-A0A6N6PDD2-F1
#
_entry.id   AF-A0A6N6PDD2-F1
#
_cell.length_a   1.000
_cell.length_b   1.000
_cell.length_c   1.000
_cell.angle_alpha   90.00
_cell.angle_beta   90.00
_cell.angle_gamma   90.00
#
_symmetry.space_group_name_H-M   'P 1'
#
loop_
_entity.id
_entity.type
_entity.pdbx_description
1 polymer ?
#
loop_
_entity_poly.entity_id
_entity_poly.type
_entity_poly.pdbx_seq_one_letter_code
_entity_poly.pdbx_strand_id
1 'polypeptide(L)'
;MNFKPKFGLAWICAVVMVGIVAASISSTFAGEAKFESQLVWATNDEKPPDANYKPVDQETQKKLESLGLKWKNFCVVKRVEFETKNGVSGKVAISDKSSISVKFMEEEKVEVVLHGQKGEECSRRVQQLKVGKMLVHGGNVPENSTAWLVTLKRIK
;
A
#
# COMPACT_ATOMS: atom_id res chain seq x y z
N MET A 1 -34.47 -3.88 81.48
CA MET A 1 -33.07 -4.08 81.06
C MET A 1 -32.98 -3.71 79.59
N ASN A 2 -32.31 -2.59 79.29
CA ASN A 2 -32.22 -1.96 77.97
C ASN A 2 -30.88 -2.32 77.33
N PHE A 3 -30.91 -3.10 76.24
CA PHE A 3 -29.72 -3.39 75.43
C PHE A 3 -29.80 -2.53 74.15
N LYS A 4 -28.85 -1.60 73.98
CA LYS A 4 -28.67 -0.82 72.75
C LYS A 4 -27.62 -1.51 71.86
N PRO A 5 -27.94 -1.91 70.64
CA PRO A 5 -26.94 -2.09 69.59
C PRO A 5 -26.91 -0.85 68.67
N LYS A 6 -25.72 -0.24 68.57
CA LYS A 6 -25.37 0.80 67.59
C LYS A 6 -24.96 0.13 66.28
N PHE A 7 -25.87 -0.03 65.32
CA PHE A 7 -25.51 -0.29 63.92
C PHE A 7 -26.61 0.25 63.02
N GLY A 8 -26.28 1.28 62.25
CA GLY A 8 -27.18 1.93 61.30
C GLY A 8 -26.39 2.52 60.14
N LEU A 9 -25.49 1.72 59.56
CA LEU A 9 -24.84 2.00 58.27
C LEU A 9 -25.35 0.98 57.26
N ALA A 10 -26.64 1.01 56.97
CA ALA A 10 -27.27 0.17 55.97
C ALA A 10 -28.60 0.81 55.57
N TRP A 11 -28.56 1.75 54.61
CA TRP A 11 -29.66 2.08 53.69
C TRP A 11 -29.34 3.34 52.89
N ILE A 12 -28.61 3.20 51.78
CA ILE A 12 -28.91 3.93 50.53
C ILE A 12 -28.64 2.95 49.38
N CYS A 13 -29.58 2.02 49.19
CA CYS A 13 -29.75 1.34 47.92
C CYS A 13 -30.57 2.25 47.00
N ALA A 14 -29.99 2.62 45.86
CA ALA A 14 -30.62 3.02 44.59
C ALA A 14 -29.95 4.27 44.02
N VAL A 15 -29.10 4.10 43.00
CA VAL A 15 -29.34 4.60 41.64
C VAL A 15 -28.26 3.98 40.73
N VAL A 16 -28.68 2.97 39.97
CA VAL A 16 -28.39 2.80 38.52
C VAL A 16 -26.90 2.97 38.13
N MET A 17 -26.11 1.89 38.12
CA MET A 17 -25.77 1.16 36.87
C MET A 17 -26.09 1.93 35.58
N VAL A 18 -25.32 2.97 35.26
CA VAL A 18 -25.17 3.45 33.88
C VAL A 18 -23.75 3.15 33.45
N GLY A 19 -23.63 2.04 32.73
CA GLY A 19 -22.40 1.62 32.08
C GLY A 19 -22.00 2.61 31.01
N ILE A 20 -20.78 3.13 31.12
CA ILE A 20 -20.01 3.60 29.97
C ILE A 20 -18.72 2.80 29.99
N VAL A 21 -18.84 1.52 29.64
CA VAL A 21 -17.71 0.83 29.02
C VAL A 21 -17.60 1.49 27.65
N ALA A 22 -16.68 2.44 27.52
CA ALA A 22 -16.23 2.90 26.23
C ALA A 22 -15.60 1.70 25.52
N ALA A 23 -16.44 0.90 24.87
CA ALA A 23 -16.02 0.03 23.80
C ALA A 23 -15.53 0.99 22.71
N SER A 24 -14.23 1.28 22.73
CA SER A 24 -13.51 1.75 21.56
C SER A 24 -13.71 0.64 20.53
N ILE A 25 -14.77 0.76 19.74
CA ILE A 25 -14.93 0.01 18.51
C ILE A 25 -13.80 0.55 17.65
N SER A 26 -12.61 -0.04 17.78
CA SER A 26 -11.64 -0.01 16.70
C SER A 26 -12.39 -0.64 15.54
N SER A 27 -12.93 0.21 14.67
CA SER A 27 -13.46 -0.19 13.39
C SER A 27 -12.28 -0.77 12.63
N THR A 28 -12.03 -2.06 12.84
CA THR A 28 -11.22 -2.88 11.95
C THR A 28 -11.94 -2.81 10.62
N PHE A 29 -11.55 -1.83 9.80
CA PHE A 29 -11.84 -1.86 8.38
C PHE A 29 -11.12 -3.11 7.89
N ALA A 30 -11.86 -4.23 7.82
CA ALA A 30 -11.48 -5.39 7.03
C ALA A 30 -11.63 -4.99 5.54
N GLY A 31 -10.88 -3.97 5.14
CA GLY A 31 -10.78 -3.55 3.75
C GLY A 31 -9.83 -4.48 3.06
N GLU A 32 -10.36 -5.34 2.19
CA GLU A 32 -9.58 -6.00 1.17
C GLU A 32 -9.30 -4.99 0.06
N ALA A 33 -8.03 -4.81 -0.28
CA ALA A 33 -7.60 -3.96 -1.36
C ALA A 33 -6.93 -4.82 -2.42
N LYS A 34 -7.23 -4.54 -3.69
CA LYS A 34 -6.61 -5.24 -4.83
C LYS A 34 -5.71 -4.28 -5.56
N PHE A 35 -4.51 -4.74 -5.88
CA PHE A 35 -3.50 -3.96 -6.55
C PHE A 35 -3.05 -4.65 -7.83
N GLU A 36 -2.69 -3.83 -8.81
CA GLU A 36 -1.93 -4.24 -9.98
C GLU A 36 -0.57 -3.56 -9.90
N SER A 37 0.52 -4.33 -10.05
CA SER A 37 1.86 -3.79 -10.20
C SER A 37 2.44 -4.18 -11.54
N GLN A 38 3.11 -3.23 -12.19
CA GLN A 38 3.79 -3.46 -13.46
C GLN A 38 5.28 -3.13 -13.34
N LEU A 39 6.11 -4.00 -13.90
CA LEU A 39 7.50 -3.67 -14.23
C LEU A 39 7.51 -2.99 -15.59
N VAL A 40 7.95 -1.74 -15.62
CA VAL A 40 8.05 -0.94 -16.82
C VAL A 40 9.51 -0.68 -17.13
N TRP A 41 9.91 -1.03 -18.34
CA TRP A 41 11.19 -0.66 -18.93
C TRP A 41 11.03 0.68 -19.64
N ALA A 42 11.86 1.66 -19.27
CA ALA A 42 11.84 3.02 -19.80
C ALA A 42 13.12 3.28 -20.61
N THR A 43 12.96 3.75 -21.84
CA THR A 43 14.07 4.04 -22.77
C THR A 43 13.81 5.27 -23.64
N ASN A 44 14.87 5.76 -24.27
CA ASN A 44 14.78 6.65 -25.44
C ASN A 44 15.03 5.93 -26.76
N ASP A 45 15.40 4.65 -26.73
CA ASP A 45 15.61 3.82 -27.92
C ASP A 45 14.28 3.49 -28.60
N GLU A 46 14.30 3.37 -29.92
CA GLU A 46 13.09 3.09 -30.72
C GLU A 46 12.51 1.69 -30.47
N LYS A 47 13.31 0.75 -29.97
CA LYS A 47 12.90 -0.65 -29.81
C LYS A 47 13.26 -1.19 -28.42
N PRO A 48 12.37 -1.97 -27.80
CA PRO A 48 12.71 -2.70 -26.59
C PRO A 48 13.75 -3.79 -26.88
N PRO A 49 14.55 -4.17 -25.87
CA PRO A 49 15.56 -5.22 -26.00
C PRO A 49 14.93 -6.59 -26.24
N ASP A 50 13.66 -6.75 -25.88
CA ASP A 50 12.91 -7.99 -26.00
C ASP A 50 11.59 -7.71 -26.73
N ALA A 51 11.28 -8.52 -27.75
CA ALA A 51 10.07 -8.42 -28.55
C ALA A 51 8.79 -8.73 -27.76
N ASN A 52 8.91 -9.37 -26.58
CA ASN A 52 7.78 -9.67 -25.71
C ASN A 52 7.33 -8.47 -24.87
N TYR A 53 8.10 -7.38 -24.85
CA TYR A 53 7.75 -6.18 -24.10
C TYR A 53 6.58 -5.49 -24.78
N LYS A 54 5.52 -5.28 -24.01
CA LYS A 54 4.28 -4.69 -24.52
C LYS A 54 4.26 -3.20 -24.25
N PRO A 55 3.72 -2.37 -25.14
CA PRO A 55 3.46 -0.97 -24.80
C PRO A 55 2.64 -0.87 -23.51
N VAL A 56 2.95 0.14 -22.69
CA VAL A 56 2.08 0.51 -21.58
C VAL A 56 0.71 0.94 -22.10
N ASP A 57 -0.34 0.75 -21.30
CA ASP A 57 -1.66 1.29 -21.64
C ASP A 57 -1.66 2.83 -21.57
N GLN A 58 -2.66 3.46 -22.18
CA GLN A 58 -2.72 4.92 -22.32
C GLN A 58 -2.78 5.65 -20.97
N GLU A 59 -3.38 5.06 -19.94
CA GLU A 59 -3.45 5.66 -18.60
C GLU A 59 -2.07 5.65 -17.95
N THR A 60 -1.40 4.51 -18.00
CA THR A 60 -0.02 4.35 -17.51
C THR A 60 0.93 5.27 -18.26
N GLN A 61 0.81 5.38 -19.59
CA GLN A 61 1.63 6.27 -20.40
C GLN A 61 1.51 7.73 -19.96
N LYS A 62 0.28 8.25 -19.89
CA LYS A 62 0.02 9.63 -19.44
C LYS A 62 0.58 9.88 -18.04
N LYS A 63 0.45 8.89 -17.14
CA LYS A 63 1.00 9.00 -15.80
C LYS A 63 2.52 9.11 -15.82
N LEU A 64 3.21 8.27 -16.59
CA LEU A 64 4.67 8.29 -16.69
C LEU A 64 5.19 9.58 -17.32
N GLU A 65 4.54 10.07 -18.38
CA GLU A 65 4.86 11.35 -19.02
C GLU A 65 4.68 12.54 -18.06
N SER A 66 3.61 12.51 -17.23
CA SER A 66 3.34 13.57 -16.25
C SER A 66 4.42 13.72 -15.17
N LEU A 67 5.30 12.73 -15.01
CA LEU A 67 6.38 12.76 -14.03
C LEU A 67 7.62 13.53 -14.54
N GLY A 68 7.61 14.03 -15.78
CA GLY A 68 8.73 14.76 -16.36
C GLY A 68 9.98 13.88 -16.53
N LEU A 69 9.77 12.57 -16.73
CA LEU A 69 10.87 11.63 -16.94
C LEU A 69 11.58 11.90 -18.28
N LYS A 70 12.88 11.61 -18.34
CA LYS A 70 13.69 11.82 -19.55
C LYS A 70 13.44 10.80 -20.68
N TRP A 71 12.73 9.71 -20.38
CA TRP A 71 12.47 8.61 -21.32
C TRP A 71 11.17 8.83 -22.07
N LYS A 72 11.17 8.51 -23.38
CA LYS A 72 10.01 8.68 -24.26
C LYS A 72 9.22 7.39 -24.48
N ASN A 73 9.88 6.24 -24.35
CA ASN A 73 9.29 4.94 -24.62
C ASN A 73 9.19 4.13 -23.33
N PHE A 74 8.01 3.54 -23.11
CA PHE A 74 7.70 2.76 -21.93
C PHE A 74 7.05 1.43 -22.32
N CYS A 75 7.61 0.33 -21.82
CA CYS A 75 7.08 -0.99 -22.12
C CYS A 75 6.88 -1.79 -20.84
N VAL A 76 5.73 -2.45 -20.71
CA VAL A 76 5.44 -3.43 -19.67
C VAL A 76 6.19 -4.72 -19.97
N VAL A 77 7.02 -5.10 -19.01
CA VAL A 77 7.77 -6.37 -19.00
C VAL A 77 7.03 -7.44 -18.22
N LYS A 78 6.42 -7.05 -17.10
CA LYS A 78 5.64 -7.96 -16.25
C LYS A 78 4.48 -7.20 -15.63
N ARG A 79 3.33 -7.86 -15.52
CA ARG A 79 2.17 -7.39 -14.77
C ARG A 79 1.80 -8.46 -13.73
N VAL A 80 1.54 -8.02 -12.50
CA VAL A 80 1.14 -8.90 -11.40
C VAL A 80 -0.01 -8.24 -10.66
N GLU A 81 -1.09 -8.98 -10.49
CA GLU A 81 -2.20 -8.60 -9.61
C GLU A 81 -2.11 -9.34 -8.29
N PHE A 82 -2.46 -8.67 -7.20
CA PHE A 82 -2.47 -9.28 -5.87
C PHE A 82 -3.43 -8.54 -4.95
N GLU A 83 -3.80 -9.22 -3.86
CA GLU A 83 -4.72 -8.71 -2.86
C GLU A 83 -4.01 -8.56 -1.52
N THR A 84 -4.35 -7.51 -0.78
CA THR A 84 -3.86 -7.29 0.59
C THR A 84 -5.04 -6.95 1.49
N LYS A 85 -4.95 -7.37 2.74
CA LYS A 85 -5.90 -6.98 3.79
C LYS A 85 -5.36 -5.77 4.53
N ASN A 86 -6.23 -4.95 5.09
CA ASN A 86 -5.82 -3.83 5.93
C ASN A 86 -4.88 -4.30 7.05
N GLY A 87 -3.77 -3.59 7.24
CA GLY A 87 -2.72 -3.93 8.21
C GLY A 87 -1.80 -5.09 7.81
N VAL A 88 -2.12 -5.85 6.76
CA VAL A 88 -1.32 -6.98 6.28
C VAL A 88 -0.53 -6.57 5.04
N SER A 89 0.78 -6.83 5.07
CA SER A 89 1.66 -6.59 3.92
C SER A 89 1.56 -7.75 2.93
N GLY A 90 1.18 -7.46 1.68
CA GLY A 90 1.31 -8.39 0.57
C GLY A 90 2.64 -8.16 -0.14
N LYS A 91 3.45 -9.21 -0.29
CA LYS A 91 4.74 -9.16 -1.00
C LYS A 91 4.65 -9.95 -2.30
N VAL A 92 5.03 -9.33 -3.41
CA VAL A 92 5.02 -9.97 -4.73
C VAL A 92 6.33 -9.74 -5.49
N ALA A 93 6.76 -10.77 -6.24
CA ALA A 93 7.96 -10.71 -7.06
C ALA A 93 7.65 -10.01 -8.40
N ILE A 94 8.31 -8.87 -8.63
CA ILE A 94 8.16 -8.05 -9.85
C ILE A 94 9.21 -8.43 -10.90
N SER A 95 10.36 -8.95 -10.46
CA SER A 95 11.36 -9.61 -11.32
C SER A 95 12.10 -10.67 -10.50
N ASP A 96 13.00 -11.42 -11.13
CA ASP A 96 13.92 -12.34 -10.43
C ASP A 96 14.90 -11.59 -9.51
N LYS A 97 15.03 -10.27 -9.71
CA LYS A 97 15.95 -9.40 -8.97
C LYS A 97 15.24 -8.40 -8.05
N SER A 98 13.90 -8.42 -7.98
CA SER A 98 13.18 -7.44 -7.17
C SER A 98 11.77 -7.88 -6.78
N SER A 99 11.34 -7.42 -5.60
CA SER A 99 9.97 -7.62 -5.12
C SER A 99 9.42 -6.33 -4.53
N ILE A 100 8.10 -6.19 -4.53
CA ILE A 100 7.39 -5.08 -3.90
C ILE A 100 6.56 -5.63 -2.74
N SER A 101 6.64 -4.97 -1.60
CA SER A 101 5.76 -5.21 -0.45
C SER A 101 4.81 -4.03 -0.33
N VAL A 102 3.51 -4.32 -0.24
CA VAL A 102 2.46 -3.30 -0.11
C VAL A 102 1.63 -3.62 1.11
N LYS A 103 1.58 -2.69 2.05
CA LYS A 103 0.71 -2.74 3.22
C LYS A 103 -0.37 -1.70 3.07
N PHE A 104 -1.61 -2.15 2.95
CA PHE A 104 -2.78 -1.27 2.98
C PHE A 104 -3.05 -0.83 4.42
N MET A 105 -3.31 0.46 4.60
CA MET A 105 -3.51 1.11 5.87
C MET A 105 -4.85 1.87 5.86
N GLU A 106 -5.24 2.39 7.01
CA GLU A 106 -6.40 3.26 7.14
C GLU A 106 -6.27 4.54 6.29
N GLU A 107 -7.41 5.21 6.05
CA GLU A 107 -7.47 6.45 5.25
C GLU A 107 -6.94 6.31 3.82
N GLU A 108 -7.06 5.12 3.22
CA GLU A 108 -6.57 4.81 1.87
C GLU A 108 -5.06 5.00 1.70
N LYS A 109 -4.29 4.92 2.79
CA LYS A 109 -2.83 4.96 2.75
C LYS A 109 -2.28 3.58 2.40
N VAL A 110 -1.20 3.59 1.64
CA VAL A 110 -0.39 2.41 1.36
C VAL A 110 1.04 2.70 1.76
N GLU A 111 1.64 1.76 2.49
CA GLU A 111 3.09 1.67 2.60
C GLU A 111 3.59 0.74 1.52
N VAL A 112 4.51 1.24 0.70
CA VAL A 112 5.12 0.52 -0.41
C VAL A 112 6.61 0.43 -0.15
N VAL A 113 7.13 -0.79 -0.17
CA VAL A 113 8.55 -1.10 0.00
C VAL A 113 9.05 -1.83 -1.23
N LEU A 114 10.07 -1.29 -1.88
CA LEU A 114 10.78 -1.96 -2.96
C LEU A 114 11.97 -2.71 -2.38
N HIS A 115 12.07 -3.99 -2.71
CA HIS A 115 13.18 -4.85 -2.30
C HIS A 115 14.05 -5.21 -3.50
N GLY A 116 15.36 -5.16 -3.28
CA GLY A 116 16.38 -5.55 -4.25
C GLY A 116 16.59 -7.06 -4.33
N GLN A 117 17.63 -7.46 -5.08
CA GLN A 117 17.90 -8.85 -5.42
C GLN A 117 18.24 -9.70 -4.19
N LYS A 118 18.85 -9.12 -3.17
CA LYS A 118 19.21 -9.81 -1.92
C LYS A 118 18.13 -9.63 -0.84
N GLY A 119 16.97 -9.06 -1.19
CA GLY A 119 15.86 -8.79 -0.28
C GLY A 119 16.01 -7.51 0.54
N GLU A 120 17.10 -6.77 0.35
CA GLU A 120 17.35 -5.48 0.98
C GLU A 120 16.30 -4.45 0.59
N GLU A 121 15.91 -3.59 1.52
CA GLU A 121 15.01 -2.48 1.25
C GLU A 121 15.74 -1.42 0.43
N CYS A 122 15.34 -1.25 -0.84
CA CYS A 122 15.86 -0.21 -1.71
C CYS A 122 15.16 1.13 -1.49
N SER A 123 13.86 1.09 -1.19
CA SER A 123 13.07 2.29 -0.91
C SER A 123 11.79 1.96 -0.17
N ARG A 124 11.33 2.87 0.68
CA ARG A 124 10.03 2.83 1.34
C ARG A 124 9.30 4.15 1.17
N ARG A 125 8.01 4.09 0.90
CA ARG A 125 7.14 5.26 0.78
C ARG A 125 5.76 4.97 1.34
N VAL A 126 5.26 5.89 2.16
CA VAL A 126 3.88 5.90 2.62
C VAL A 126 3.16 7.03 1.93
N GLN A 127 2.03 6.75 1.28
CA GLN A 127 1.19 7.78 0.68
C GLN A 127 -0.25 7.32 0.50
N GLN A 128 -1.16 8.25 0.25
CA GLN A 128 -2.51 7.92 -0.18
C GLN A 128 -2.50 7.31 -1.59
N LEU A 129 -3.27 6.24 -1.76
CA LEU A 129 -3.52 5.61 -3.06
C LEU A 129 -5.00 5.22 -3.15
N LYS A 130 -5.80 6.14 -3.69
CA LYS A 130 -7.22 5.91 -3.97
C LYS A 130 -7.39 4.86 -5.08
N VAL A 131 -8.55 4.22 -5.12
CA VAL A 131 -8.91 3.33 -6.22
C VAL A 131 -8.79 4.05 -7.56
N GLY A 132 -8.22 3.38 -8.56
CA GLY A 132 -7.92 3.91 -9.88
C GLY A 132 -6.72 4.86 -9.92
N LYS A 133 -6.06 5.17 -8.80
CA LYS A 133 -4.83 5.97 -8.79
C LYS A 133 -3.61 5.06 -8.87
N MET A 134 -2.56 5.62 -9.48
CA MET A 134 -1.29 4.96 -9.73
C MET A 134 -0.15 5.71 -9.06
N LEU A 135 0.71 4.94 -8.41
CA LEU A 135 2.01 5.33 -7.92
C LEU A 135 3.09 4.72 -8.82
N VAL A 136 4.17 5.44 -9.02
CA VAL A 136 5.35 5.00 -9.75
C VAL A 136 6.55 5.09 -8.83
N HIS A 137 7.27 3.99 -8.68
CA HIS A 137 8.62 3.93 -8.11
C HIS A 137 9.62 3.78 -9.25
N GLY A 138 10.75 4.48 -9.16
CA GLY A 138 11.80 4.41 -10.17
C GLY A 138 13.16 4.26 -9.52
N GLY A 139 14.01 3.41 -10.10
CA GLY A 139 15.42 3.34 -9.75
C GLY A 139 16.16 4.55 -10.31
N ASN A 140 16.98 5.19 -9.47
CA ASN A 140 17.89 6.24 -9.93
C ASN A 140 19.00 5.60 -10.78
N VAL A 141 18.99 5.84 -12.08
CA VAL A 141 20.05 5.40 -13.00
C VAL A 141 20.81 6.61 -13.52
N PRO A 142 22.15 6.50 -13.65
CA PRO A 142 22.98 7.58 -14.18
C PRO A 142 22.55 8.03 -15.59
N GLU A 143 23.07 9.17 -16.03
CA GLU A 143 22.73 9.79 -17.31
C GLU A 143 22.90 8.83 -18.50
N ASN A 144 22.00 8.96 -19.49
CA ASN A 144 21.86 8.14 -20.71
C ASN A 144 21.54 6.64 -20.57
N SER A 145 21.25 6.12 -19.36
CA SER A 145 20.84 4.71 -19.19
C SER A 145 19.32 4.50 -19.24
N THR A 146 18.93 3.29 -19.65
CA THR A 146 17.56 2.76 -19.52
C THR A 146 17.19 2.61 -18.05
N ALA A 147 15.91 2.75 -17.72
CA ALA A 147 15.41 2.61 -16.36
C ALA A 147 14.40 1.49 -16.19
N TRP A 148 14.39 0.98 -14.96
CA TRP A 148 13.35 0.10 -14.45
C TRP A 148 12.45 0.89 -13.51
N LEU A 149 11.17 0.94 -13.87
CA LEU A 149 10.12 1.58 -13.10
C LEU A 149 9.15 0.51 -12.62
N VAL A 150 8.65 0.66 -11.41
CA VAL A 150 7.60 -0.19 -10.83
C VAL A 150 6.38 0.66 -10.62
N THR A 151 5.30 0.36 -11.34
CA THR A 151 4.01 1.01 -11.10
C THR A 151 3.21 0.19 -10.10
N LEU A 152 2.36 0.86 -9.33
CA LEU A 152 1.40 0.27 -8.42
C LEU A 152 0.08 1.01 -8.57
N LYS A 153 -0.95 0.33 -9.04
CA LYS A 153 -2.31 0.84 -9.18
C LYS A 153 -3.22 0.12 -8.20
N ARG A 154 -4.04 0.86 -7.48
CA ARG A 154 -5.14 0.25 -6.72
C ARG A 154 -6.32 0.03 -7.66
N ILE A 155 -6.73 -1.22 -7.83
CA ILE A 155 -7.85 -1.59 -8.70
C ILE A 155 -9.12 -1.92 -7.90
N LYS A 156 -9.01 -2.15 -6.59
CA LYS A 156 -10.13 -2.29 -5.64
C LYS A 156 -9.73 -1.79 -4.25
#